data_AF-A0A8X7TJK9-F1
#
_entry.id   AF-A0A8X7TJK9-F1
#
_cell.length_a   1.000
_cell.length_b   1.000
_cell.length_c   1.000
_cell.angle_alpha   90.00
_cell.angle_beta   90.00
_cell.angle_gamma   90.00
#
_symmetry.space_group_name_H-M   'P 1'
#
loop_
_entity.id
_entity.type
_entity.pdbx_description
1 polymer ?
#
loop_
_entity_poly.entity_id
_entity_poly.type
_entity_poly.pdbx_seq_one_letter_code
_entity_poly.pdbx_strand_id
1 'polypeptide(L)'
;MVLATNSDSEEHLHSTFASRYVRAVVPRFTMPNNSMPKDAAYQVISDELMLDGNPRLNLASFVTTWMEPECDKLIQESVNKNYVDMDEYPVTTELQNRCVNMIANLFHAPMGEEEAAIGCGTVGSSEAIMLAGLAFKRKWQQRRRAQGLPTDNPNIVTGANVQVCWEKFARYFEVELKEVKLSEGYYVMDPAKAVEMVDENTICVAAILGSTLTGEFEDVKLLNDLLAEKNAETGWDVAIHVDAASGGFIAPFLYPDLEWDFRLPWVKSINVSGHKYGLVYAGVGWIVWRTKDDLPEDLVFHINYLGADQPTFTLNFSKGSSQIIAQYYQFIRLGFE
;
A
#
# COMPACT_ATOMS: atom_id res chain seq x y z
N MET A 1 34.46 -54.94 -24.94
CA MET A 1 33.67 -54.03 -25.80
C MET A 1 32.51 -53.55 -24.95
N VAL A 2 32.71 -52.43 -24.26
CA VAL A 2 31.73 -51.83 -23.34
C VAL A 2 30.67 -51.17 -24.22
N LEU A 3 29.43 -51.63 -24.10
CA LEU A 3 28.27 -50.99 -24.74
C LEU A 3 28.15 -49.58 -24.17
N ALA A 4 28.42 -48.59 -25.01
CA ALA A 4 28.08 -47.20 -24.73
C ALA A 4 26.57 -47.12 -24.54
N THR A 5 26.13 -46.85 -23.32
CA THR A 5 24.76 -46.43 -23.04
C THR A 5 24.55 -45.11 -23.77
N ASN A 6 23.66 -45.11 -24.78
CA ASN A 6 23.13 -43.89 -25.39
C ASN A 6 22.52 -43.03 -24.27
N SER A 7 23.28 -42.05 -23.77
CA SER A 7 22.80 -41.07 -22.82
C SER A 7 22.30 -39.83 -23.56
N ASP A 8 21.16 -39.33 -23.10
CA ASP A 8 20.62 -37.97 -23.28
C ASP A 8 19.52 -37.72 -24.32
N SER A 9 19.16 -38.67 -25.21
CA SER A 9 18.04 -38.44 -26.15
C SER A 9 16.69 -39.02 -25.70
N GLU A 10 16.66 -39.97 -24.75
CA GLU A 10 15.41 -40.61 -24.28
C GLU A 10 14.69 -39.83 -23.17
N GLU A 11 15.34 -38.84 -22.53
CA GLU A 11 14.73 -38.08 -21.41
C GLU A 11 13.49 -37.28 -21.81
N HIS A 12 13.31 -37.02 -23.10
CA HIS A 12 12.20 -36.23 -23.64
C HIS A 12 11.10 -37.06 -24.32
N LEU A 13 11.17 -38.40 -24.29
CA LEU A 13 10.17 -39.26 -24.96
C LEU A 13 8.95 -39.58 -24.08
N HIS A 14 9.06 -39.42 -22.76
CA HIS A 14 8.00 -39.77 -21.82
C HIS A 14 7.09 -38.58 -21.51
N SER A 15 5.78 -38.82 -21.39
CA SER A 15 4.86 -37.83 -20.81
C SER A 15 5.22 -37.54 -19.36
N THR A 16 4.86 -36.35 -18.86
CA THR A 16 5.19 -35.89 -17.50
C THR A 16 4.91 -36.94 -16.43
N PHE A 17 3.71 -37.51 -16.43
CA PHE A 17 3.27 -38.49 -15.42
C PHE A 17 3.87 -39.90 -15.60
N ALA A 18 4.44 -40.22 -16.77
CA ALA A 18 5.17 -41.47 -17.00
C ALA A 18 6.68 -41.32 -16.72
N SER A 19 7.14 -40.10 -16.47
CA SER A 19 8.56 -39.79 -16.26
C SER A 19 9.06 -40.19 -14.87
N ARG A 20 10.38 -40.14 -14.66
CA ARG A 20 10.99 -40.29 -13.33
C ARG A 20 10.72 -39.10 -12.40
N TYR A 21 10.35 -37.95 -12.94
CA TYR A 21 10.27 -36.69 -12.19
C TYR A 21 9.08 -36.63 -11.23
N VAL A 22 7.98 -37.33 -11.52
CA VAL A 22 6.80 -37.43 -10.63
C VAL A 22 6.94 -38.52 -9.55
N ARG A 23 8.04 -39.30 -9.57
CA ARG A 23 8.32 -40.34 -8.56
C ARG A 23 9.24 -39.87 -7.45
N ALA A 24 10.00 -38.81 -7.69
CA ALA A 24 10.90 -38.24 -6.71
C ALA A 24 10.14 -37.30 -5.77
N VAL A 25 10.56 -37.23 -4.50
CA VAL A 25 10.06 -36.22 -3.58
C VAL A 25 10.50 -34.85 -4.07
N VAL A 26 9.56 -33.90 -4.14
CA VAL A 26 9.84 -32.51 -4.50
C VAL A 26 10.85 -31.92 -3.51
N PRO A 27 11.96 -31.32 -3.97
CA PRO A 27 12.99 -30.76 -3.10
C PRO A 27 12.41 -29.72 -2.11
N ARG A 28 12.72 -29.88 -0.82
CA ARG A 28 12.25 -28.95 0.24
C ARG A 28 13.35 -28.15 0.93
N PHE A 29 14.58 -28.68 0.97
CA PHE A 29 15.64 -28.14 1.83
C PHE A 29 16.89 -27.72 1.06
N THR A 30 17.18 -28.34 -0.08
CA THR A 30 18.39 -28.10 -0.86
C THR A 30 18.04 -27.90 -2.32
N MET A 31 18.78 -27.03 -3.00
CA MET A 31 18.68 -26.86 -4.45
C MET A 31 19.03 -28.18 -5.17
N PRO A 32 18.27 -28.59 -6.20
CA PRO A 32 18.59 -29.78 -6.99
C PRO A 32 19.94 -29.65 -7.71
N ASN A 33 20.69 -30.76 -7.79
CA ASN A 33 21.94 -30.80 -8.55
C ASN A 33 21.74 -30.80 -10.07
N ASN A 34 20.56 -31.19 -10.55
CA ASN A 34 20.25 -31.32 -11.97
C ASN A 34 18.95 -30.60 -12.31
N SER A 35 18.85 -30.14 -13.56
CA SER A 35 17.63 -29.56 -14.11
C SER A 35 16.51 -30.60 -14.25
N MET A 36 15.27 -30.12 -14.24
CA MET A 36 14.06 -30.88 -14.54
C MET A 36 13.44 -30.34 -15.84
N PRO A 37 12.84 -31.18 -16.70
CA PRO A 37 12.08 -30.70 -17.84
C PRO A 37 10.97 -29.72 -17.42
N LYS A 38 10.83 -28.62 -18.16
CA LYS A 38 9.89 -27.52 -17.85
C LYS A 38 8.44 -27.99 -17.61
N ASP A 39 7.97 -28.98 -18.37
CA ASP A 39 6.59 -29.47 -18.28
C ASP A 39 6.38 -30.32 -17.02
N ALA A 40 7.42 -31.00 -16.54
CA ALA A 40 7.39 -31.71 -15.26
C ALA A 40 7.46 -30.74 -14.07
N ALA A 41 8.31 -29.72 -14.14
CA ALA A 41 8.40 -28.69 -13.12
C ALA A 41 7.06 -27.93 -12.97
N TYR A 42 6.45 -27.52 -14.10
CA TYR A 42 5.13 -26.89 -14.11
C TYR A 42 4.07 -27.79 -13.46
N GLN A 43 3.96 -29.05 -13.89
CA GLN A 43 2.90 -29.93 -13.40
C GLN A 43 3.02 -30.20 -11.90
N VAL A 44 4.24 -30.48 -11.41
CA VAL A 44 4.47 -30.75 -9.98
C VAL A 44 4.08 -29.55 -9.11
N ILE A 45 4.47 -28.33 -9.52
CA ILE A 45 4.10 -27.09 -8.80
C ILE A 45 2.60 -26.83 -8.90
N SER A 46 2.03 -26.97 -10.11
CA SER A 46 0.60 -26.75 -10.36
C SER A 46 -0.28 -27.72 -9.53
N ASP A 47 0.13 -28.98 -9.43
CA ASP A 47 -0.59 -29.99 -8.66
C ASP A 47 -0.56 -29.71 -7.15
N GLU A 48 0.58 -29.25 -6.62
CA GLU A 48 0.70 -28.86 -5.21
C GLU A 48 -0.15 -27.62 -4.89
N LEU A 49 -0.19 -26.64 -5.80
CA LEU A 49 -1.03 -25.44 -5.66
C LEU A 49 -2.53 -25.74 -5.69
N MET A 50 -2.97 -26.92 -6.17
CA MET A 50 -4.38 -27.33 -6.05
C MET A 50 -4.83 -27.54 -4.59
N LEU A 51 -3.88 -27.65 -3.65
CA LEU A 51 -4.18 -27.75 -2.21
C LEU A 51 -4.54 -26.40 -1.58
N ASP A 52 -4.24 -25.28 -2.25
CA ASP A 52 -4.69 -23.97 -1.80
C ASP A 52 -6.21 -23.82 -1.98
N GLY A 53 -6.82 -23.00 -1.13
CA GLY A 53 -8.23 -22.66 -1.25
C GLY A 53 -8.51 -21.84 -2.50
N ASN A 54 -9.68 -22.04 -3.13
CA ASN A 54 -10.09 -21.21 -4.27
C ASN A 54 -10.29 -19.74 -3.83
N PRO A 55 -9.53 -18.76 -4.36
CA PRO A 55 -9.63 -17.36 -3.95
C PRO A 55 -11.02 -16.75 -4.12
N ARG A 56 -11.81 -17.24 -5.09
CA ARG A 56 -13.19 -16.76 -5.33
C ARG A 56 -14.17 -17.13 -4.21
N LEU A 57 -13.80 -18.11 -3.38
CA LEU A 57 -14.59 -18.57 -2.23
C LEU A 57 -14.02 -18.07 -0.90
N ASN A 58 -12.90 -17.33 -0.91
CA ASN A 58 -12.30 -16.79 0.28
C ASN A 58 -12.99 -15.48 0.72
N LEU A 59 -13.94 -15.61 1.65
CA LEU A 59 -14.70 -14.47 2.20
C LEU A 59 -13.97 -13.74 3.34
N ALA A 60 -12.75 -14.15 3.71
CA ALA A 60 -11.96 -13.49 4.74
C ALA A 60 -11.07 -12.36 4.19
N SER A 61 -10.73 -12.43 2.91
CA SER A 61 -9.82 -11.46 2.27
C SER A 61 -10.57 -10.22 1.80
N PHE A 62 -9.95 -9.05 1.98
CA PHE A 62 -10.38 -7.79 1.35
C PHE A 62 -9.78 -7.60 -0.05
N VAL A 63 -8.86 -8.46 -0.47
CA VAL A 63 -8.11 -8.31 -1.72
C VAL A 63 -8.95 -8.82 -2.90
N THR A 64 -8.92 -8.08 -4.00
CA THR A 64 -9.61 -8.47 -5.24
C THR A 64 -9.06 -9.80 -5.78
N THR A 65 -9.97 -10.72 -6.11
CA THR A 65 -9.65 -12.07 -6.62
C THR A 65 -10.13 -12.31 -8.05
N TRP A 66 -10.55 -11.26 -8.74
CA TRP A 66 -10.95 -11.31 -10.15
C TRP A 66 -10.78 -9.96 -10.83
N MET A 67 -10.29 -9.99 -12.07
CA MET A 67 -10.25 -8.87 -12.99
C MET A 67 -10.77 -9.29 -14.36
N GLU A 68 -11.08 -8.32 -15.22
CA GLU A 68 -11.49 -8.60 -16.60
C GLU A 68 -10.35 -9.24 -17.41
N PRO A 69 -10.65 -10.13 -18.38
CA PRO A 69 -9.63 -10.76 -19.22
C PRO A 69 -8.73 -9.79 -19.99
N GLU A 70 -9.25 -8.61 -20.35
CA GLU A 70 -8.48 -7.52 -20.96
C GLU A 70 -7.40 -7.00 -20.01
N CYS A 71 -7.70 -6.93 -18.71
CA CYS A 71 -6.74 -6.52 -17.70
C CYS A 71 -5.72 -7.63 -17.40
N ASP A 72 -6.13 -8.91 -17.41
CA ASP A 72 -5.21 -10.05 -17.34
C ASP A 72 -4.15 -9.98 -18.45
N LYS A 73 -4.54 -9.61 -19.68
CA LYS A 73 -3.61 -9.42 -20.81
C LYS A 73 -2.61 -8.30 -20.54
N LEU A 74 -3.08 -7.12 -20.11
CA LEU A 74 -2.20 -5.99 -19.77
C LEU A 74 -1.18 -6.38 -18.70
N ILE A 75 -1.61 -7.14 -17.70
CA ILE A 75 -0.71 -7.64 -16.64
C ILE A 75 0.33 -8.58 -17.24
N GLN A 76 -0.08 -9.58 -18.03
CA GLN A 76 0.84 -10.53 -18.66
C GLN A 76 1.84 -9.86 -19.62
N GLU A 77 1.40 -8.86 -20.37
CA GLU A 77 2.25 -8.09 -21.30
C GLU A 77 3.26 -7.17 -20.59
N SER A 78 3.06 -6.90 -19.29
CA SER A 78 3.88 -5.97 -18.51
C SER A 78 4.66 -6.61 -17.36
N VAL A 79 4.64 -7.95 -17.22
CA VAL A 79 5.34 -8.66 -16.12
C VAL A 79 6.84 -8.40 -16.05
N ASN A 80 7.47 -8.04 -17.17
CA ASN A 80 8.90 -7.77 -17.27
C ASN A 80 9.27 -6.27 -17.14
N LYS A 81 8.27 -5.38 -16.98
CA LYS A 81 8.51 -3.94 -16.81
C LYS A 81 8.78 -3.64 -15.34
N ASN A 82 10.03 -3.40 -15.01
CA ASN A 82 10.47 -2.98 -13.69
C ASN A 82 10.11 -1.51 -13.45
N TYR A 83 9.28 -1.23 -12.44
CA TYR A 83 8.72 0.09 -12.18
C TYR A 83 9.77 1.20 -11.97
N VAL A 84 10.88 0.87 -11.29
CA VAL A 84 11.86 1.89 -10.87
C VAL A 84 12.72 2.42 -12.03
N ASP A 85 12.69 1.76 -13.18
CA ASP A 85 13.46 2.15 -14.37
C ASP A 85 12.68 3.21 -15.16
N MET A 86 12.53 4.42 -14.58
CA MET A 86 11.61 5.43 -15.13
C MET A 86 12.08 6.02 -16.47
N ASP A 87 13.38 5.99 -16.77
CA ASP A 87 13.92 6.46 -18.06
C ASP A 87 13.65 5.44 -19.17
N GLU A 88 13.74 4.15 -18.84
CA GLU A 88 13.45 3.05 -19.75
C GLU A 88 11.95 2.84 -19.98
N TYR A 89 11.11 3.13 -18.98
CA TYR A 89 9.65 2.96 -19.05
C TYR A 89 8.87 4.24 -18.71
N PRO A 90 9.08 5.35 -19.44
CA PRO A 90 8.54 6.66 -19.09
C PRO A 90 7.00 6.71 -19.11
N VAL A 91 6.37 5.93 -20.00
CA VAL A 91 4.90 5.84 -20.05
C VAL A 91 4.35 5.17 -18.78
N THR A 92 5.04 4.17 -18.24
CA THR A 92 4.63 3.51 -16.98
C THR A 92 4.65 4.49 -15.81
N THR A 93 5.70 5.31 -15.72
CA THR A 93 5.83 6.38 -14.71
C THR A 93 4.72 7.42 -14.87
N GLU A 94 4.41 7.80 -16.11
CA GLU A 94 3.32 8.72 -16.40
C GLU A 94 1.95 8.16 -15.99
N LEU A 95 1.70 6.85 -16.19
CA LEU A 95 0.48 6.22 -15.70
C LEU A 95 0.39 6.23 -14.17
N GLN A 96 1.51 6.04 -13.46
CA GLN A 96 1.55 6.23 -12.01
C GLN A 96 1.15 7.64 -11.64
N ASN A 97 1.71 8.66 -12.29
CA ASN A 97 1.45 10.07 -11.99
C ASN A 97 -0.03 10.40 -12.19
N ARG A 98 -0.63 9.92 -13.30
CA ARG A 98 -2.06 10.05 -13.56
C ARG A 98 -2.91 9.39 -12.49
N CYS A 99 -2.56 8.18 -12.06
CA CYS A 99 -3.25 7.52 -10.95
C CYS A 99 -3.18 8.35 -9.66
N VAL A 100 -2.01 8.89 -9.30
CA VAL A 100 -1.86 9.76 -8.12
C VAL A 100 -2.73 11.01 -8.25
N ASN A 101 -2.74 11.67 -9.42
CA ASN A 101 -3.59 12.84 -9.66
C ASN A 101 -5.08 12.50 -9.56
N MET A 102 -5.53 11.39 -10.15
CA MET A 102 -6.93 10.94 -10.08
C MET A 102 -7.34 10.63 -8.65
N ILE A 103 -6.50 9.96 -7.88
CA ILE A 103 -6.77 9.64 -6.46
C ILE A 103 -6.76 10.90 -5.60
N ALA A 104 -5.82 11.82 -5.81
CA ALA A 104 -5.77 13.08 -5.10
C ALA A 104 -7.04 13.92 -5.33
N ASN A 105 -7.50 14.02 -6.59
CA ASN A 105 -8.77 14.66 -6.93
C ASN A 105 -9.97 13.92 -6.32
N LEU A 106 -9.98 12.58 -6.35
CA LEU A 106 -11.01 11.75 -5.70
C LEU A 106 -11.14 12.05 -4.19
N PHE A 107 -10.03 12.44 -3.56
CA PHE A 107 -9.95 12.79 -2.13
C PHE A 107 -9.98 14.30 -1.87
N HIS A 108 -10.36 15.10 -2.87
CA HIS A 108 -10.50 16.56 -2.76
C HIS A 108 -9.21 17.27 -2.31
N ALA A 109 -8.04 16.79 -2.75
CA ALA A 109 -6.77 17.46 -2.49
C ALA A 109 -6.82 18.93 -2.98
N PRO A 110 -6.25 19.90 -2.24
CA PRO A 110 -6.27 21.30 -2.61
C PRO A 110 -5.23 21.59 -3.71
N MET A 111 -5.52 21.17 -4.93
CA MET A 111 -4.64 21.29 -6.11
C MET A 111 -5.36 22.00 -7.27
N GLY A 112 -4.63 22.74 -8.09
CA GLY A 112 -5.16 23.30 -9.34
C GLY A 112 -5.43 22.21 -10.40
N GLU A 113 -6.24 22.52 -11.43
CA GLU A 113 -6.61 21.56 -12.48
C GLU A 113 -5.42 20.95 -13.23
N GLU A 114 -4.34 21.72 -13.42
CA GLU A 114 -3.11 21.28 -14.10
C GLU A 114 -1.92 21.07 -13.13
N GLU A 115 -2.17 21.12 -11.81
CA GLU A 115 -1.13 20.91 -10.81
C GLU A 115 -0.90 19.41 -10.59
N ALA A 116 0.36 18.99 -10.42
CA ALA A 116 0.68 17.61 -10.07
C ALA A 116 0.44 17.38 -8.58
N ALA A 117 -0.27 16.31 -8.23
CA ALA A 117 -0.49 15.93 -6.85
C ALA A 117 0.79 15.39 -6.20
N ILE A 118 0.87 15.50 -4.87
CA ILE A 118 1.98 14.97 -4.09
C ILE A 118 1.60 13.58 -3.59
N GLY A 119 2.22 12.54 -4.13
CA GLY A 119 1.88 11.16 -3.80
C GLY A 119 2.71 10.16 -4.56
N CYS A 120 2.61 8.88 -4.19
CA CYS A 120 3.29 7.81 -4.91
C CYS A 120 2.53 6.48 -4.86
N GLY A 121 2.84 5.61 -5.83
CA GLY A 121 2.39 4.22 -5.86
C GLY A 121 3.28 3.32 -5.01
N THR A 122 2.66 2.55 -4.12
CA THR A 122 3.30 1.59 -3.21
C THR A 122 2.87 0.16 -3.53
N VAL A 123 3.49 -0.85 -2.91
CA VAL A 123 3.03 -2.26 -3.04
C VAL A 123 1.66 -2.46 -2.36
N GLY A 124 1.34 -1.63 -1.37
CA GLY A 124 0.11 -1.71 -0.59
C GLY A 124 0.09 -0.69 0.54
N SER A 125 -1.07 -0.60 1.20
CA SER A 125 -1.25 0.35 2.33
C SER A 125 -0.19 0.21 3.43
N SER A 126 0.39 -0.97 3.65
CA SER A 126 1.46 -1.12 4.65
C SER A 126 2.72 -0.30 4.35
N GLU A 127 3.13 -0.18 3.08
CA GLU A 127 4.27 0.69 2.71
C GLU A 127 3.83 2.15 2.75
N ALA A 128 2.64 2.47 2.22
CA ALA A 128 2.07 3.82 2.25
C ALA A 128 1.98 4.40 3.67
N ILE A 129 1.55 3.58 4.65
CA ILE A 129 1.47 3.95 6.07
C ILE A 129 2.84 4.23 6.67
N MET A 130 3.84 3.41 6.34
CA MET A 130 5.21 3.66 6.81
C MET A 130 5.79 4.94 6.21
N LEU A 131 5.53 5.23 4.94
CA LEU A 131 5.92 6.48 4.29
C LEU A 131 5.22 7.69 4.93
N ALA A 132 3.92 7.60 5.19
CA ALA A 132 3.16 8.63 5.89
C ALA A 132 3.71 8.87 7.30
N GLY A 133 3.91 7.80 8.07
CA GLY A 133 4.46 7.87 9.42
C GLY A 133 5.88 8.45 9.46
N LEU A 134 6.73 8.13 8.48
CA LEU A 134 8.05 8.76 8.31
C LEU A 134 7.94 10.26 8.03
N ALA A 135 7.03 10.67 7.15
CA ALA A 135 6.77 12.08 6.87
C ALA A 135 6.29 12.83 8.12
N PHE A 136 5.33 12.28 8.88
CA PHE A 136 4.87 12.86 10.14
C PHE A 136 5.98 12.94 11.19
N LYS A 137 6.72 11.85 11.41
CA LYS A 137 7.84 11.82 12.36
C LYS A 137 8.88 12.87 11.99
N ARG A 138 9.26 12.97 10.71
CA ARG A 138 10.25 13.94 10.24
C ARG A 138 9.76 15.39 10.39
N LYS A 139 8.51 15.68 10.01
CA LYS A 139 7.91 17.01 10.14
C LYS A 139 7.80 17.44 11.60
N TRP A 140 7.38 16.52 12.49
CA TRP A 140 7.37 16.73 13.95
C TRP A 140 8.78 17.02 14.48
N GLN A 141 9.80 16.24 14.07
CA GLN A 141 11.19 16.47 14.47
C GLN A 141 11.70 17.85 14.03
N GLN A 142 11.40 18.27 12.81
CA GLN A 142 11.80 19.58 12.28
C GLN A 142 11.15 20.71 13.08
N ARG A 143 9.84 20.64 13.34
CA ARG A 143 9.10 21.61 14.16
C ARG A 143 9.69 21.73 15.57
N ARG A 144 9.90 20.59 16.24
CA ARG A 144 10.47 20.53 17.60
C ARG A 144 11.88 21.10 17.66
N ARG A 145 12.75 20.77 16.70
CA ARG A 145 14.12 21.31 16.61
C ARG A 145 14.13 22.81 16.39
N ALA A 146 13.24 23.33 15.54
CA ALA A 146 13.09 24.77 15.33
C ALA A 146 12.69 25.52 16.61
N GLN A 147 11.99 24.85 17.52
CA GLN A 147 11.61 25.37 18.85
C GLN A 147 12.65 25.07 19.95
N GLY A 148 13.76 24.41 19.63
CA GLY A 148 14.78 24.01 20.61
C GLY A 148 14.35 22.90 21.57
N LEU A 149 13.34 22.10 21.20
CA LEU A 149 12.74 21.07 22.05
C LEU A 149 13.25 19.65 21.71
N PRO A 150 13.23 18.70 22.66
CA PRO A 150 13.64 17.30 22.44
C PRO A 150 12.86 16.55 21.35
N THR A 151 13.45 15.51 20.76
CA THR A 151 12.84 14.73 19.66
C THR A 151 12.92 13.21 19.84
N ASP A 152 13.15 12.77 21.07
CA ASP A 152 13.51 11.40 21.45
C ASP A 152 12.30 10.49 21.73
N ASN A 153 11.13 11.04 22.07
CA ASN A 153 9.96 10.24 22.48
C ASN A 153 8.70 10.51 21.62
N PRO A 154 8.74 10.33 20.29
CA PRO A 154 7.54 10.50 19.46
C PRO A 154 6.48 9.44 19.77
N ASN A 155 5.21 9.82 19.72
CA ASN A 155 4.08 8.89 19.78
C ASN A 155 3.09 9.10 18.62
N ILE A 156 2.26 8.10 18.35
CA ILE A 156 1.11 8.18 17.44
C ILE A 156 -0.14 7.69 18.17
N VAL A 157 -1.28 8.35 17.93
CA VAL A 157 -2.58 7.97 18.52
C VAL A 157 -3.44 7.28 17.47
N THR A 158 -4.01 6.12 17.82
CA THR A 158 -4.90 5.30 16.98
C THR A 158 -5.98 4.62 17.81
N GLY A 159 -6.99 4.00 17.19
CA GLY A 159 -7.85 3.03 17.87
C GLY A 159 -7.17 1.66 18.01
N ALA A 160 -7.55 0.88 19.02
CA ALA A 160 -7.04 -0.50 19.19
C ALA A 160 -7.54 -1.48 18.09
N ASN A 161 -8.42 -1.02 17.19
CA ASN A 161 -8.85 -1.68 15.95
C ASN A 161 -7.86 -1.47 14.78
N VAL A 162 -6.69 -0.88 15.05
CA VAL A 162 -5.66 -0.61 14.05
C VAL A 162 -5.14 -1.88 13.38
N GLN A 163 -4.80 -1.77 12.09
CA GLN A 163 -4.17 -2.87 11.35
C GLN A 163 -2.69 -2.98 11.76
N VAL A 164 -2.16 -4.22 11.83
CA VAL A 164 -0.80 -4.56 12.30
C VAL A 164 0.35 -3.76 11.65
N CYS A 165 0.16 -3.16 10.47
CA CYS A 165 1.15 -2.31 9.83
C CYS A 165 1.51 -1.06 10.65
N TRP A 166 0.59 -0.53 11.46
CA TRP A 166 0.88 0.56 12.38
C TRP A 166 1.73 0.10 13.57
N GLU A 167 1.51 -1.10 14.11
CA GLU A 167 2.41 -1.71 15.09
C GLU A 167 3.82 -1.93 14.53
N LYS A 168 3.89 -2.38 13.27
CA LYS A 168 5.17 -2.52 12.56
C LYS A 168 5.86 -1.17 12.40
N PHE A 169 5.14 -0.14 11.98
CA PHE A 169 5.67 1.22 11.91
C PHE A 169 6.21 1.68 13.26
N ALA A 170 5.39 1.60 14.31
CA ALA A 170 5.76 1.99 15.67
C ALA A 170 7.03 1.28 16.15
N ARG A 171 7.11 -0.03 15.93
CA ARG A 171 8.26 -0.84 16.36
C ARG A 171 9.52 -0.59 15.54
N TYR A 172 9.42 -0.53 14.22
CA TYR A 172 10.60 -0.40 13.33
C TYR A 172 11.16 1.02 13.34
N PHE A 173 10.31 2.02 13.55
CA PHE A 173 10.70 3.42 13.51
C PHE A 173 10.69 4.07 14.88
N GLU A 174 10.68 3.30 15.98
CA GLU A 174 10.80 3.81 17.35
C GLU A 174 9.82 4.96 17.62
N VAL A 175 8.53 4.63 17.55
CA VAL A 175 7.41 5.53 17.89
C VAL A 175 6.52 4.79 18.88
N GLU A 176 6.16 5.44 19.98
CA GLU A 176 5.20 4.88 20.92
C GLU A 176 3.80 4.82 20.28
N LEU A 177 3.14 3.66 20.35
CA LEU A 177 1.78 3.48 19.86
C LEU A 177 0.79 3.65 21.01
N LYS A 178 0.05 4.77 21.01
CA LYS A 178 -1.04 5.02 21.96
C LYS A 178 -2.36 4.58 21.34
N GLU A 179 -2.98 3.56 21.94
CA GLU A 179 -4.21 2.97 21.43
C GLU A 179 -5.41 3.33 22.32
N VAL A 180 -6.43 3.94 21.72
CA VAL A 180 -7.75 4.07 22.33
C VAL A 180 -8.38 2.68 22.38
N LYS A 181 -8.57 2.16 23.59
CA LYS A 181 -9.11 0.81 23.80
C LYS A 181 -10.57 0.71 23.37
N LEU A 182 -10.89 -0.38 22.67
CA LEU A 182 -12.26 -0.72 22.28
C LEU A 182 -13.10 -1.06 23.52
N SER A 183 -14.40 -0.90 23.39
CA SER A 183 -15.38 -1.28 24.42
C SER A 183 -16.51 -2.07 23.78
N GLU A 184 -17.21 -2.88 24.56
CA GLU A 184 -18.40 -3.59 24.07
C GLU A 184 -19.43 -2.57 23.54
N GLY A 185 -19.89 -2.78 22.29
CA GLY A 185 -20.78 -1.84 21.60
C GLY A 185 -20.09 -0.61 20.98
N TYR A 186 -18.77 -0.47 21.09
CA TYR A 186 -18.01 0.63 20.48
C TYR A 186 -16.65 0.11 19.96
N TYR A 187 -16.61 -0.29 18.69
CA TYR A 187 -15.52 -1.07 18.08
C TYR A 187 -14.61 -0.24 17.14
N VAL A 188 -14.76 1.07 17.19
CA VAL A 188 -13.95 2.07 16.49
C VAL A 188 -13.23 2.98 17.49
N MET A 189 -12.27 3.78 17.03
CA MET A 189 -11.68 4.83 17.85
C MET A 189 -12.72 5.87 18.25
N ASP A 190 -12.80 6.20 19.55
CA ASP A 190 -13.59 7.32 20.07
C ASP A 190 -12.81 8.62 19.83
N PRO A 191 -13.30 9.57 19.01
CA PRO A 191 -12.56 10.79 18.70
C PRO A 191 -12.21 11.63 19.94
N ALA A 192 -13.08 11.68 20.94
CA ALA A 192 -12.81 12.45 22.16
C ALA A 192 -11.65 11.84 22.96
N LYS A 193 -11.68 10.51 23.16
CA LYS A 193 -10.57 9.80 23.85
C LYS A 193 -9.27 9.85 23.08
N ALA A 194 -9.32 9.82 21.74
CA ALA A 194 -8.14 9.99 20.91
C ALA A 194 -7.51 11.37 21.15
N VAL A 195 -8.33 12.43 21.09
CA VAL A 195 -7.88 13.80 21.34
C VAL A 195 -7.36 13.96 22.76
N GLU A 196 -7.94 13.31 23.79
CA GLU A 196 -7.41 13.29 25.16
C GLU A 196 -5.98 12.72 25.24
N MET A 197 -5.66 11.68 24.47
CA MET A 197 -4.34 11.03 24.47
C MET A 197 -3.24 11.83 23.76
N VAL A 198 -3.61 12.83 22.96
CA VAL A 198 -2.67 13.69 22.22
C VAL A 198 -1.83 14.53 23.18
N ASP A 199 -0.52 14.59 22.96
CA ASP A 199 0.42 15.47 23.64
C ASP A 199 1.38 16.15 22.64
N GLU A 200 2.34 16.96 23.13
CA GLU A 200 3.31 17.66 22.28
C GLU A 200 4.25 16.73 21.49
N ASN A 201 4.31 15.46 21.87
CA ASN A 201 5.12 14.44 21.22
C ASN A 201 4.32 13.60 20.21
N THR A 202 3.01 13.83 20.09
CA THR A 202 2.16 13.17 19.10
C THR A 202 2.51 13.66 17.69
N ILE A 203 2.94 12.73 16.83
CA ILE A 203 3.32 13.04 15.44
C ILE A 203 2.09 13.16 14.52
N CYS A 204 1.05 12.37 14.80
CA CYS A 204 -0.28 12.46 14.19
C CYS A 204 -1.29 11.61 14.98
N VAL A 205 -2.58 11.79 14.66
CA VAL A 205 -3.64 10.84 14.96
C VAL A 205 -3.99 10.10 13.67
N ALA A 206 -3.98 8.77 13.68
CA ALA A 206 -4.35 7.96 12.52
C ALA A 206 -5.76 7.38 12.70
N ALA A 207 -6.70 7.87 11.88
CA ALA A 207 -8.08 7.41 11.83
C ALA A 207 -8.28 6.39 10.71
N ILE A 208 -9.19 5.44 10.90
CA ILE A 208 -9.39 4.31 9.99
C ILE A 208 -10.73 4.47 9.24
N LEU A 209 -10.66 4.64 7.93
CA LEU A 209 -11.86 4.64 7.10
C LEU A 209 -12.13 3.21 6.60
N GLY A 210 -12.78 2.42 7.45
CA GLY A 210 -13.16 1.04 7.17
C GLY A 210 -12.33 0.06 7.97
N SER A 211 -12.66 -0.12 9.25
CA SER A 211 -11.99 -1.04 10.16
C SER A 211 -11.93 -2.46 9.60
N THR A 212 -10.79 -3.13 9.74
CA THR A 212 -10.67 -4.55 9.35
C THR A 212 -11.42 -5.49 10.27
N LEU A 213 -11.89 -5.02 11.43
CA LEU A 213 -12.66 -5.82 12.39
C LEU A 213 -14.15 -5.84 12.06
N THR A 214 -14.71 -4.67 11.74
CA THR A 214 -16.17 -4.48 11.63
C THR A 214 -16.62 -3.88 10.29
N GLY A 215 -15.71 -3.34 9.48
CA GLY A 215 -16.04 -2.59 8.27
C GLY A 215 -16.52 -1.16 8.51
N GLU A 216 -16.61 -0.72 9.76
CA GLU A 216 -17.11 0.60 10.15
C GLU A 216 -16.13 1.73 9.82
N PHE A 217 -16.66 2.89 9.47
CA PHE A 217 -15.90 4.12 9.27
C PHE A 217 -15.77 4.87 10.58
N GLU A 218 -14.55 5.23 10.96
CA GLU A 218 -14.34 6.15 12.08
C GLU A 218 -14.80 7.57 11.73
N ASP A 219 -15.28 8.32 12.72
CA ASP A 219 -15.77 9.70 12.53
C ASP A 219 -14.59 10.68 12.41
N VAL A 220 -13.99 10.73 11.21
CA VAL A 220 -12.85 11.59 10.89
C VAL A 220 -13.21 13.07 11.01
N LYS A 221 -14.47 13.44 10.72
CA LYS A 221 -14.94 14.82 10.84
C LYS A 221 -14.95 15.29 12.28
N LEU A 222 -15.56 14.51 13.18
CA LEU A 222 -15.56 14.82 14.61
C LEU A 222 -14.13 14.87 15.17
N LEU A 223 -13.26 13.94 14.75
CA LEU A 223 -11.85 13.96 15.12
C LEU A 223 -11.15 15.25 14.66
N ASN A 224 -11.37 15.67 13.42
CA ASN A 224 -10.84 16.92 12.86
C ASN A 224 -11.27 18.14 13.69
N ASP A 225 -12.55 18.22 14.04
CA ASP A 225 -13.12 19.37 14.74
C ASP A 225 -12.56 19.48 16.17
N LEU A 226 -12.54 18.37 16.91
CA LEU A 226 -11.95 18.31 18.27
C LEU A 226 -10.44 18.57 18.27
N LEU A 227 -9.71 18.06 17.27
CA LEU A 227 -8.29 18.30 17.15
C LEU A 227 -7.99 19.75 16.76
N ALA A 228 -8.88 20.42 16.02
CA ALA A 228 -8.77 21.84 15.71
C ALA A 228 -8.85 22.69 16.99
N GLU A 229 -9.81 22.41 17.87
CA GLU A 229 -9.94 23.07 19.17
C GLU A 229 -8.67 22.85 20.01
N LYS A 230 -8.22 21.60 20.14
CA LYS A 230 -6.99 21.28 20.89
C LYS A 230 -5.75 21.94 20.30
N ASN A 231 -5.61 22.01 18.98
CA ASN A 231 -4.49 22.69 18.34
C ASN A 231 -4.54 24.21 18.56
N ALA A 232 -5.73 24.83 18.56
CA ALA A 232 -5.88 26.25 18.86
C ALA A 232 -5.48 26.59 20.31
N GLU A 233 -5.75 25.68 21.26
CA GLU A 233 -5.38 25.85 22.67
C GLU A 233 -3.89 25.62 22.92
N THR A 234 -3.31 24.60 22.30
CA THR A 234 -1.97 24.08 22.62
C THR A 234 -0.86 24.59 21.70
N GLY A 235 -1.22 24.98 20.46
CA GLY A 235 -0.26 25.31 19.40
C GLY A 235 0.58 24.14 18.92
N TRP A 236 0.16 22.89 19.17
CA TRP A 236 0.95 21.70 18.81
C TRP A 236 0.82 21.28 17.34
N ASP A 237 -0.14 21.81 16.58
CA ASP A 237 -0.37 21.49 15.17
C ASP A 237 -0.33 19.97 14.88
N VAL A 238 -1.04 19.17 15.68
CA VAL A 238 -1.13 17.73 15.49
C VAL A 238 -2.04 17.44 14.29
N ALA A 239 -1.55 16.62 13.37
CA ALA A 239 -2.22 16.30 12.12
C ALA A 239 -3.01 14.99 12.19
N ILE A 240 -3.89 14.78 11.21
CA ILE A 240 -4.60 13.54 10.96
C ILE A 240 -4.02 12.84 9.73
N HIS A 241 -3.79 11.55 9.87
CA HIS A 241 -3.66 10.62 8.76
C HIS A 241 -4.94 9.78 8.65
N VAL A 242 -5.42 9.54 7.43
CA VAL A 242 -6.55 8.61 7.23
C VAL A 242 -6.04 7.33 6.58
N ASP A 243 -6.11 6.24 7.34
CA ASP A 243 -5.97 4.89 6.81
C ASP A 243 -7.26 4.49 6.09
N ALA A 244 -7.34 4.88 4.83
CA ALA A 244 -8.46 4.57 3.95
C ALA A 244 -8.18 3.33 3.09
N ALA A 245 -7.39 2.36 3.61
CA ALA A 245 -6.96 1.19 2.84
C ALA A 245 -8.11 0.51 2.08
N SER A 246 -9.28 0.35 2.71
CA SER A 246 -10.52 -0.12 2.09
C SER A 246 -11.45 1.02 1.71
N GLY A 247 -11.84 1.87 2.68
CA GLY A 247 -12.88 2.88 2.50
C GLY A 247 -12.56 3.94 1.44
N GLY A 248 -11.28 4.15 1.11
CA GLY A 248 -10.85 5.15 0.13
C GLY A 248 -11.38 4.91 -1.28
N PHE A 249 -11.67 3.67 -1.67
CA PHE A 249 -12.35 3.36 -2.94
C PHE A 249 -13.82 2.96 -2.76
N ILE A 250 -14.42 3.30 -1.62
CA ILE A 250 -15.85 3.08 -1.35
C ILE A 250 -16.55 4.41 -1.11
N ALA A 251 -16.07 5.18 -0.13
CA ALA A 251 -16.73 6.39 0.34
C ALA A 251 -16.94 7.44 -0.77
N PRO A 252 -15.97 7.72 -1.67
CA PRO A 252 -16.18 8.68 -2.75
C PRO A 252 -17.32 8.34 -3.70
N PHE A 253 -17.66 7.06 -3.84
CA PHE A 253 -18.67 6.59 -4.79
C PHE A 253 -20.04 6.36 -4.14
N LEU A 254 -20.07 5.82 -2.91
CA LEU A 254 -21.32 5.49 -2.22
C LEU A 254 -21.77 6.56 -1.22
N TYR A 255 -20.84 7.33 -0.67
CA TYR A 255 -21.08 8.32 0.37
C TYR A 255 -20.35 9.64 0.07
N PRO A 256 -20.56 10.26 -1.10
CA PRO A 256 -19.78 11.43 -1.55
C PRO A 256 -19.90 12.63 -0.59
N ASP A 257 -21.05 12.77 0.09
CA ASP A 257 -21.29 13.84 1.05
C ASP A 257 -20.58 13.62 2.40
N LEU A 258 -20.05 12.42 2.68
CA LEU A 258 -19.28 12.16 3.89
C LEU A 258 -17.95 12.90 3.82
N GLU A 259 -17.72 13.83 4.74
CA GLU A 259 -16.44 14.53 4.87
C GLU A 259 -15.46 13.70 5.69
N TRP A 260 -14.47 13.12 5.01
CA TRP A 260 -13.42 12.31 5.66
C TRP A 260 -12.01 12.58 5.09
N ASP A 261 -11.93 13.23 3.94
CA ASP A 261 -10.74 13.37 3.12
C ASP A 261 -10.09 14.77 3.26
N PHE A 262 -9.40 15.26 2.23
CA PHE A 262 -8.72 16.56 2.28
C PHE A 262 -9.68 17.75 2.36
N ARG A 263 -11.00 17.57 2.30
CA ARG A 263 -11.96 18.61 2.75
C ARG A 263 -11.72 19.01 4.21
N LEU A 264 -11.25 18.08 5.05
CA LEU A 264 -10.92 18.31 6.45
C LEU A 264 -9.51 18.90 6.59
N PRO A 265 -9.33 20.12 7.14
CA PRO A 265 -8.04 20.82 7.13
C PRO A 265 -6.89 20.09 7.83
N TRP A 266 -7.19 19.30 8.87
CA TRP A 266 -6.18 18.57 9.63
C TRP A 266 -5.77 17.24 9.01
N VAL A 267 -6.49 16.76 7.98
CA VAL A 267 -6.06 15.61 7.19
C VAL A 267 -4.91 16.04 6.27
N LYS A 268 -3.72 15.49 6.53
CA LYS A 268 -2.47 15.85 5.84
C LYS A 268 -1.94 14.76 4.90
N SER A 269 -2.37 13.52 5.09
CA SER A 269 -2.13 12.44 4.14
C SER A 269 -3.15 11.32 4.27
N ILE A 270 -3.35 10.58 3.18
CA ILE A 270 -4.34 9.50 3.06
C ILE A 270 -3.71 8.34 2.29
N ASN A 271 -3.72 7.13 2.87
CA ASN A 271 -3.38 5.92 2.12
C ASN A 271 -4.63 5.19 1.60
N VAL A 272 -4.48 4.44 0.52
CA VAL A 272 -5.52 3.54 0.01
C VAL A 272 -4.91 2.31 -0.67
N SER A 273 -5.51 1.12 -0.50
CA SER A 273 -5.07 -0.08 -1.21
C SER A 273 -5.84 -0.23 -2.52
N GLY A 274 -5.17 0.01 -3.64
CA GLY A 274 -5.71 -0.30 -4.97
C GLY A 274 -6.13 -1.76 -5.11
N HIS A 275 -5.37 -2.66 -4.47
CA HIS A 275 -5.68 -4.08 -4.50
C HIS A 275 -6.85 -4.55 -3.60
N LYS A 276 -7.47 -3.64 -2.83
CA LYS A 276 -8.71 -3.93 -2.09
C LYS A 276 -9.91 -3.55 -2.96
N TYR A 277 -10.59 -2.46 -2.61
CA TYR A 277 -11.75 -1.94 -3.34
C TYR A 277 -11.36 -1.04 -4.52
N GLY A 278 -10.07 -0.82 -4.78
CA GLY A 278 -9.59 -0.22 -6.03
C GLY A 278 -9.60 -1.19 -7.22
N LEU A 279 -10.05 -2.44 -6.99
CA LEU A 279 -10.36 -3.45 -7.99
C LEU A 279 -9.16 -3.97 -8.80
N VAL A 280 -7.97 -4.01 -8.20
CA VAL A 280 -6.75 -4.59 -8.82
C VAL A 280 -6.30 -5.83 -8.06
N TYR A 281 -5.65 -6.80 -8.70
CA TYR A 281 -5.00 -7.89 -7.96
C TYR A 281 -3.94 -7.37 -6.96
N ALA A 282 -3.56 -8.23 -6.00
CA ALA A 282 -2.53 -7.94 -5.01
C ALA A 282 -1.26 -7.31 -5.62
N GLY A 283 -0.74 -6.27 -4.97
CA GLY A 283 0.55 -5.65 -5.34
C GLY A 283 0.52 -4.13 -5.61
N VAL A 284 -0.62 -3.45 -5.41
CA VAL A 284 -0.67 -1.97 -5.50
C VAL A 284 -1.40 -1.28 -4.34
N GLY A 285 -0.80 -0.20 -3.85
CA GLY A 285 -1.40 0.77 -2.93
C GLY A 285 -0.95 2.18 -3.27
N TRP A 286 -1.48 3.17 -2.57
CA TRP A 286 -1.28 4.58 -2.86
C TRP A 286 -1.18 5.38 -1.58
N ILE A 287 -0.38 6.44 -1.62
CA ILE A 287 -0.32 7.48 -0.59
C ILE A 287 -0.40 8.84 -1.29
N VAL A 288 -1.23 9.72 -0.75
CA VAL A 288 -1.33 11.11 -1.18
C VAL A 288 -1.09 12.01 0.03
N TRP A 289 -0.32 13.07 -0.15
CA TRP A 289 -0.16 14.16 0.80
C TRP A 289 -0.98 15.36 0.36
N ARG A 290 -1.50 16.10 1.33
CA ARG A 290 -2.39 17.24 1.07
C ARG A 290 -1.66 18.35 0.30
N THR A 291 -0.46 18.72 0.74
CA THR A 291 0.39 19.71 0.07
C THR A 291 1.85 19.28 0.09
N LYS A 292 2.71 19.98 -0.65
CA LYS A 292 4.16 19.75 -0.65
C LYS A 292 4.77 19.85 0.76
N ASP A 293 4.26 20.74 1.62
CA ASP A 293 4.75 20.93 2.99
C ASP A 293 4.46 19.74 3.92
N ASP A 294 3.59 18.82 3.53
CA ASP A 294 3.28 17.61 4.27
C ASP A 294 4.24 16.44 3.95
N LEU A 295 5.11 16.60 2.94
CA LEU A 295 6.19 15.69 2.61
C LEU A 295 7.55 16.39 2.76
N PRO A 296 8.27 16.16 3.86
CA PRO A 296 9.61 16.74 4.05
C PRO A 296 10.57 16.38 2.91
N GLU A 297 11.13 17.40 2.26
CA GLU A 297 12.03 17.24 1.10
C GLU A 297 13.27 16.40 1.43
N ASP A 298 13.75 16.40 2.68
CA ASP A 298 14.90 15.59 3.13
C ASP A 298 14.61 14.08 3.22
N LEU A 299 13.37 13.66 2.94
CA LEU A 299 13.00 12.25 2.74
C LEU A 299 12.95 11.84 1.26
N VAL A 300 12.94 12.80 0.33
CA VAL A 300 12.85 12.53 -1.11
C VAL A 300 14.25 12.27 -1.66
N PHE A 301 14.42 11.13 -2.32
CA PHE A 301 15.66 10.76 -2.99
C PHE A 301 15.60 11.08 -4.48
N HIS A 302 16.69 11.60 -5.00
CA HIS A 302 16.88 11.98 -6.39
C HIS A 302 17.85 11.00 -7.06
N ILE A 303 17.30 10.06 -7.84
CA ILE A 303 18.08 9.02 -8.51
C ILE A 303 18.43 9.50 -9.91
N ASN A 304 19.69 9.35 -10.34
CA ASN A 304 20.16 9.79 -11.66
C ASN A 304 20.98 8.74 -12.44
N TYR A 305 21.24 7.57 -11.87
CA TYR A 305 22.11 6.57 -12.51
C TYR A 305 21.41 5.78 -13.64
N LEU A 306 20.09 5.92 -13.77
CA LEU A 306 19.27 5.30 -14.82
C LEU A 306 18.98 6.26 -15.99
N GLY A 307 19.50 7.49 -15.99
CA GLY A 307 19.39 8.41 -17.13
C GLY A 307 19.11 9.86 -16.72
N ALA A 308 17.98 10.10 -16.05
CA ALA A 308 17.52 11.42 -15.63
C ALA A 308 17.24 11.48 -14.12
N ASP A 309 17.09 12.69 -13.57
CA ASP A 309 16.73 12.92 -12.17
C ASP A 309 15.29 12.46 -11.88
N GLN A 310 15.13 11.60 -10.89
CA GLN A 310 13.85 10.96 -10.55
C GLN A 310 13.58 11.10 -9.05
N PRO A 311 12.58 11.91 -8.64
CA PRO A 311 12.20 12.03 -7.23
C PRO A 311 11.46 10.76 -6.78
N THR A 312 11.97 10.10 -5.75
CA THR A 312 11.41 8.87 -5.21
C THR A 312 11.32 8.94 -3.69
N PHE A 313 10.19 8.47 -3.17
CA PHE A 313 9.98 8.26 -1.74
C PHE A 313 9.22 6.94 -1.56
N THR A 314 9.96 5.83 -1.60
CA THR A 314 9.45 4.46 -1.46
C THR A 314 10.41 3.64 -0.60
N LEU A 315 9.90 2.58 0.04
CA LEU A 315 10.75 1.62 0.76
C LEU A 315 11.25 0.51 -0.15
N ASN A 316 10.50 0.22 -1.22
CA ASN A 316 10.92 -0.69 -2.28
C ASN A 316 11.72 0.04 -3.36
N PHE A 317 12.51 -0.75 -4.10
CA PHE A 317 13.22 -0.32 -5.30
C PHE A 317 12.63 -1.02 -6.54
N SER A 318 13.27 -2.07 -7.05
CA SER A 318 12.74 -2.85 -8.17
C SER A 318 11.45 -3.58 -7.79
N LYS A 319 10.41 -3.44 -8.62
CA LYS A 319 9.13 -4.13 -8.48
C LYS A 319 8.40 -4.19 -9.82
N GLY A 320 7.43 -5.10 -9.94
CA GLY A 320 6.55 -5.13 -11.10
C GLY A 320 5.72 -3.84 -11.24
N SER A 321 5.44 -3.44 -12.47
CA SER A 321 4.59 -2.28 -12.78
C SER A 321 3.19 -2.65 -13.29
N SER A 322 2.91 -3.94 -13.45
CA SER A 322 1.65 -4.44 -14.02
C SER A 322 0.44 -3.98 -13.22
N GLN A 323 0.51 -3.93 -11.89
CA GLN A 323 -0.60 -3.47 -11.07
C GLN A 323 -0.87 -1.95 -11.18
N ILE A 324 0.14 -1.13 -11.50
CA ILE A 324 -0.06 0.31 -11.75
C ILE A 324 -0.80 0.50 -13.07
N ILE A 325 -0.38 -0.23 -14.10
CA ILE A 325 -1.03 -0.24 -15.43
C ILE A 325 -2.48 -0.72 -15.28
N ALA A 326 -2.69 -1.80 -14.51
CA ALA A 326 -4.00 -2.34 -14.21
C ALA A 326 -4.88 -1.36 -13.42
N GLN A 327 -4.32 -0.62 -12.45
CA GLN A 327 -5.08 0.42 -11.73
C GLN A 327 -5.56 1.52 -12.68
N TYR A 328 -4.68 1.99 -13.57
CA TYR A 328 -5.05 2.99 -14.55
C TYR A 328 -6.14 2.49 -15.49
N TYR A 329 -6.05 1.23 -15.95
CA TYR A 329 -7.12 0.57 -16.71
C TYR A 329 -8.45 0.62 -15.95
N GLN A 330 -8.49 0.21 -14.68
CA GLN A 330 -9.73 0.25 -13.89
C GLN A 330 -10.31 1.66 -13.81
N PHE A 331 -9.48 2.68 -13.59
CA PHE A 331 -9.93 4.07 -13.51
C PHE A 331 -10.58 4.56 -14.81
N ILE A 332 -9.92 4.37 -15.95
CA ILE A 332 -10.44 4.90 -17.22
C ILE A 332 -11.57 4.03 -17.81
N ARG A 333 -11.63 2.75 -17.46
CA ARG A 333 -12.63 1.81 -17.96
C ARG A 333 -13.93 1.84 -17.17
N LEU A 334 -13.87 2.13 -15.87
CA LEU A 334 -15.05 2.20 -15.00
C LEU A 334 -15.53 3.65 -14.79
N GLY A 335 -14.61 4.59 -14.55
CA GLY A 335 -15.00 5.94 -14.16
C GLY A 335 -15.78 5.97 -12.84
N PHE A 336 -16.71 6.93 -12.72
CA PHE A 336 -17.61 7.08 -11.57
C PHE A 336 -19.00 6.43 -11.78
N GLU A 337 -19.27 5.86 -12.95
CA GLU A 337 -20.62 5.43 -13.37
C GLU A 337 -21.16 4.21 -12.61
#